data_AF-Q09DX5-F1
#
_entry.id   AF-Q09DX5-F1
#
_cell.length_a   1.000
_cell.length_b   1.000
_cell.length_c   1.000
_cell.angle_alpha   90.00
_cell.angle_beta   90.00
_cell.angle_gamma   90.00
#
_symmetry.space_group_name_H-M   'P 1'
#
loop_
_entity.id
_entity.type
_entity.pdbx_description
1 polymer ?
#
loop_
_entity_poly.entity_id
_entity_poly.type
_entity_poly.pdbx_seq_one_letter_code
_entity_poly.pdbx_strand_id
1 'polypeptide(L)'
;MYRLIGKIGFTLLMAAVAAVPSKVFAQSCTTSTAYYGELLQVADLDGNGTHEAVCNAYSEINVVSGTTATRYPLSNTYWTLASVIDVDGSPGAEVVLNQGNQITIIKHYSRTTSYFNIGATWEIGAFADVDGIAGNEIAVTTPTQLRIVYARTGTITDHYVGTASRVATGAVSDMDSNAGKEIPLEAGSNLMIYGRSAGLRSFYIGGTNWKVCTEIANCASDMNGVAGAELLIALPSEVRIVSLQSGTINSYWIGSQYATLRDGVRDFDGVAGNEIAMAQGGTGNLLIVRPRAGYLQTINGAGTFGSSWTLVDYVNLDGVAGDEIRVRSNTNNRIYRVYPRSGTVSAE
;
A
#
# COMPACT_ATOMS: atom_id res chain seq x y z
N MET A 1 -58.79 -16.78 -44.86
CA MET A 1 -58.45 -15.75 -45.87
C MET A 1 -57.63 -14.68 -45.13
N TYR A 2 -56.41 -14.37 -45.59
CA TYR A 2 -55.40 -13.44 -45.00
C TYR A 2 -54.78 -13.87 -43.64
N ARG A 3 -53.46 -13.76 -43.36
CA ARG A 3 -52.24 -13.40 -44.12
C ARG A 3 -50.99 -13.83 -43.30
N LEU A 4 -49.88 -13.99 -44.01
CA LEU A 4 -48.48 -14.22 -43.60
C LEU A 4 -47.92 -13.31 -42.48
N ILE A 5 -46.85 -13.80 -41.82
CA ILE A 5 -45.48 -13.25 -41.63
C ILE A 5 -44.91 -13.92 -40.35
N GLY A 6 -43.74 -14.55 -40.24
CA GLY A 6 -42.57 -14.69 -41.09
C GLY A 6 -41.32 -14.71 -40.20
N LYS A 7 -40.56 -15.83 -40.22
CA LYS A 7 -39.12 -16.03 -39.87
C LYS A 7 -38.66 -15.57 -38.45
N ILE A 8 -37.74 -16.24 -37.78
CA ILE A 8 -36.29 -16.21 -38.06
C ILE A 8 -35.63 -17.33 -37.26
N GLY A 9 -34.75 -18.09 -37.91
CA GLY A 9 -33.92 -19.11 -37.29
C GLY A 9 -32.86 -18.49 -36.38
N PHE A 10 -32.68 -19.12 -35.22
CA PHE A 10 -31.64 -18.75 -34.28
C PHE A 10 -30.33 -19.42 -34.71
N THR A 11 -29.44 -18.61 -35.27
CA THR A 11 -28.05 -18.98 -35.55
C THR A 11 -27.32 -19.12 -34.22
N LEU A 12 -26.79 -20.31 -33.94
CA LEU A 12 -25.91 -20.57 -32.82
C LEU A 12 -24.55 -19.90 -33.11
N LEU A 13 -24.34 -18.68 -32.62
CA LEU A 13 -23.00 -18.10 -32.60
C LEU A 13 -22.22 -18.70 -31.43
N MET A 14 -21.14 -19.41 -31.76
CA MET A 14 -20.14 -19.84 -30.79
C MET A 14 -19.57 -18.60 -30.07
N ALA A 15 -19.76 -18.55 -28.74
CA ALA A 15 -18.90 -17.73 -27.91
C ALA A 15 -17.51 -18.39 -27.91
N ALA A 16 -16.57 -17.77 -28.61
CA ALA A 16 -15.15 -18.06 -28.41
C ALA A 16 -14.84 -17.74 -26.95
N VAL A 17 -14.56 -18.77 -26.16
CA VAL A 17 -14.03 -18.63 -24.81
C VAL A 17 -12.75 -17.82 -24.92
N ALA A 18 -12.74 -16.61 -24.37
CA ALA A 18 -11.56 -15.77 -24.27
C ALA A 18 -10.44 -16.60 -23.62
N ALA A 19 -9.43 -16.94 -24.42
CA ALA A 19 -8.21 -17.53 -23.89
C ALA A 19 -7.63 -16.55 -22.87
N VAL A 20 -7.30 -17.08 -21.71
CA VAL A 20 -6.67 -16.39 -20.57
C VAL A 20 -5.60 -15.40 -21.08
N PRO A 21 -5.67 -14.09 -20.74
CA PRO A 21 -4.76 -13.06 -21.26
C PRO A 21 -3.28 -13.45 -21.15
N SER A 22 -2.91 -14.18 -20.09
CA SER A 22 -1.53 -14.60 -19.84
C SER A 22 -0.92 -15.51 -20.92
N LYS A 23 -1.70 -16.33 -21.63
CA LYS A 23 -1.16 -17.22 -22.68
C LYS A 23 -0.84 -16.49 -23.97
N VAL A 24 -1.64 -15.49 -24.35
CA VAL A 24 -1.43 -14.69 -25.56
C VAL A 24 -0.21 -13.78 -25.41
N PHE A 25 0.01 -13.21 -24.21
CA PHE A 25 1.19 -12.38 -23.94
C PHE A 25 2.48 -13.19 -23.65
N ALA A 26 2.38 -14.40 -23.09
CA ALA A 26 3.55 -15.28 -23.01
C ALA A 26 4.03 -15.70 -24.42
N GLN A 27 3.08 -15.83 -25.36
CA GLN A 27 3.34 -16.07 -26.77
C GLN A 27 3.92 -14.83 -27.48
N SER A 28 3.73 -13.59 -27.01
CA SER A 28 4.41 -12.44 -27.61
C SER A 28 5.92 -12.42 -27.33
N CYS A 29 6.37 -12.95 -26.19
CA CYS A 29 7.81 -13.15 -25.95
C CYS A 29 8.37 -14.38 -26.71
N THR A 30 7.49 -15.22 -27.28
CA THR A 30 7.85 -16.45 -27.99
C THR A 30 6.98 -16.64 -29.24
N THR A 31 7.37 -16.05 -30.35
CA THR A 31 6.66 -16.23 -31.63
C THR A 31 7.04 -17.56 -32.28
N SER A 32 6.25 -18.03 -33.26
CA SER A 32 6.56 -19.25 -34.01
C SER A 32 7.89 -19.20 -34.78
N THR A 33 8.48 -18.02 -34.95
CA THR A 33 9.71 -17.80 -35.75
C THR A 33 10.84 -17.11 -34.98
N ALA A 34 10.59 -16.60 -33.76
CA ALA A 34 11.59 -15.89 -32.96
C ALA A 34 11.27 -15.95 -31.46
N TYR A 35 12.31 -16.22 -30.66
CA TYR A 35 12.28 -16.17 -29.20
C TYR A 35 12.86 -14.83 -28.73
N TYR A 36 12.07 -14.04 -28.00
CA TYR A 36 12.44 -12.73 -27.49
C TYR A 36 12.68 -12.71 -25.98
N GLY A 37 12.41 -13.81 -25.28
CA GLY A 37 12.68 -13.92 -23.85
C GLY A 37 11.58 -14.59 -23.04
N GLU A 38 11.74 -14.57 -21.72
CA GLU A 38 10.68 -14.92 -20.77
C GLU A 38 9.79 -13.69 -20.51
N LEU A 39 8.47 -13.84 -20.52
CA LEU A 39 7.56 -12.74 -20.19
C LEU A 39 7.73 -12.35 -18.71
N LEU A 40 8.02 -11.07 -18.47
CA LEU A 40 8.10 -10.50 -17.14
C LEU A 40 6.81 -9.78 -16.74
N GLN A 41 6.28 -8.95 -17.64
CA GLN A 41 5.11 -8.11 -17.35
C GLN A 41 4.43 -7.63 -18.65
N VAL A 42 3.18 -7.18 -18.53
CA VAL A 42 2.40 -6.58 -19.60
C VAL A 42 1.89 -5.23 -19.13
N ALA A 43 2.10 -4.17 -19.91
CA ALA A 43 1.66 -2.81 -19.60
C ALA A 43 1.55 -1.98 -20.87
N ASP A 44 0.78 -0.89 -20.84
CA ASP A 44 0.82 0.16 -21.88
C ASP A 44 2.09 1.01 -21.65
N LEU A 45 3.13 0.79 -22.48
CA LEU A 45 4.45 1.41 -22.32
C LEU A 45 4.65 2.62 -23.24
N ASP A 46 3.75 2.84 -24.21
CA ASP A 46 3.78 4.00 -25.11
C ASP A 46 2.59 4.96 -24.96
N GLY A 47 1.65 4.66 -24.07
CA GLY A 47 0.49 5.47 -23.75
C GLY A 47 -0.61 5.43 -24.82
N ASN A 48 -0.60 4.43 -25.71
CA ASN A 48 -1.55 4.33 -26.82
C ASN A 48 -2.85 3.57 -26.46
N GLY A 49 -2.96 3.05 -25.24
CA GLY A 49 -4.10 2.27 -24.75
C GLY A 49 -4.06 0.77 -25.08
N THR A 50 -3.03 0.30 -25.80
CA THR A 50 -2.73 -1.11 -26.02
C THR A 50 -1.55 -1.52 -25.14
N HIS A 51 -1.44 -2.81 -24.84
CA HIS A 51 -0.39 -3.29 -23.95
C HIS A 51 0.75 -3.95 -24.72
N GLU A 52 1.97 -3.65 -24.31
CA GLU A 52 3.19 -4.32 -24.73
C GLU A 52 3.62 -5.38 -23.73
N ALA A 53 4.32 -6.40 -24.22
CA ALA A 53 4.97 -7.40 -23.40
C ALA A 53 6.43 -7.02 -23.10
N VAL A 54 6.80 -7.02 -21.83
CA VAL A 54 8.18 -6.86 -21.34
C VAL A 54 8.79 -8.25 -21.19
N CYS A 55 9.83 -8.55 -21.97
CA CYS A 55 10.45 -9.86 -22.05
C CYS A 55 11.93 -9.81 -21.59
N ASN A 56 12.33 -10.81 -20.80
CA ASN A 56 13.69 -11.04 -20.34
C ASN A 56 14.52 -11.78 -21.39
N ALA A 57 15.49 -11.09 -21.98
CA ALA A 57 16.48 -11.67 -22.89
C ALA A 57 17.90 -11.67 -22.30
N TYR A 58 18.01 -11.75 -20.97
CA TYR A 58 19.23 -11.87 -20.17
C TYR A 58 20.16 -10.64 -20.21
N SER A 59 20.72 -10.27 -21.36
CA SER A 59 21.57 -9.08 -21.53
C SER A 59 20.82 -7.86 -22.09
N GLU A 60 19.52 -7.98 -22.30
CA GLU A 60 18.64 -6.92 -22.80
C GLU A 60 17.21 -7.12 -22.27
N ILE A 61 16.42 -6.05 -22.27
CA ILE A 61 14.96 -6.12 -22.19
C ILE A 61 14.40 -5.99 -23.60
N ASN A 62 13.51 -6.91 -23.96
CA ASN A 62 12.76 -6.85 -25.20
C ASN A 62 11.34 -6.40 -24.90
N VAL A 63 10.92 -5.30 -25.53
CA VAL A 63 9.53 -4.86 -25.49
C VAL A 63 8.86 -5.27 -26.80
N VAL A 64 7.83 -6.10 -26.72
CA VAL A 64 7.11 -6.61 -27.87
C VAL A 64 5.77 -5.89 -28.01
N SER A 65 5.62 -5.18 -29.12
CA SER A 65 4.39 -4.49 -29.54
C SER A 65 3.81 -5.23 -30.76
N GLY A 66 2.78 -6.04 -30.54
CA GLY A 66 2.23 -6.94 -31.57
C GLY A 66 3.28 -7.96 -32.05
N THR A 67 3.74 -7.83 -33.30
CA THR A 67 4.75 -8.72 -33.91
C THR A 67 6.16 -8.13 -33.92
N THR A 68 6.34 -6.92 -33.39
CA THR A 68 7.62 -6.19 -33.45
C THR A 68 8.26 -6.16 -32.06
N ALA A 69 9.55 -6.50 -31.97
CA ALA A 69 10.32 -6.37 -30.74
C ALA A 69 11.28 -5.18 -30.82
N THR A 70 11.27 -4.34 -29.79
CA THR A 70 12.27 -3.29 -29.56
C THR A 70 13.21 -3.74 -28.46
N ARG A 71 14.52 -3.65 -28.71
CA ARG A 71 15.56 -4.16 -27.83
C ARG A 71 16.21 -3.03 -27.05
N TYR A 72 16.38 -3.24 -25.74
CA TYR A 72 17.01 -2.31 -24.82
C TYR A 72 18.21 -2.99 -24.17
N PRO A 73 19.43 -2.82 -24.72
CA PRO A 73 20.64 -3.43 -24.18
C PRO A 73 20.90 -2.97 -22.74
N LEU A 74 21.33 -3.91 -21.91
CA LEU A 74 21.68 -3.67 -20.52
C LEU A 74 23.20 -3.63 -20.35
N SER A 75 23.67 -2.81 -19.41
CA SER A 75 25.11 -2.66 -19.14
C SER A 75 25.76 -3.91 -18.52
N ASN A 76 24.95 -4.78 -17.90
CA ASN A 76 25.36 -6.08 -17.35
C ASN A 76 24.13 -7.02 -17.21
N THR A 77 24.37 -8.28 -16.85
CA THR A 77 23.36 -9.33 -16.71
C THR A 77 22.85 -9.53 -15.27
N TYR A 78 23.30 -8.71 -14.32
CA TYR A 78 22.88 -8.78 -12.92
C TYR A 78 21.77 -7.76 -12.66
N TRP A 79 20.54 -8.16 -12.94
CA TRP A 79 19.37 -7.31 -12.74
C TRP A 79 18.13 -8.11 -12.35
N THR A 80 17.17 -7.41 -11.76
CA THR A 80 15.81 -7.89 -11.55
C THR A 80 14.81 -6.81 -11.98
N LEU A 81 13.62 -7.23 -12.43
CA LEU A 81 12.52 -6.30 -12.65
C LEU A 81 12.04 -5.78 -11.30
N ALA A 82 12.09 -4.46 -11.10
CA ALA A 82 11.58 -3.82 -9.90
C ALA A 82 10.08 -3.48 -10.04
N SER A 83 9.70 -2.84 -11.14
CA SER A 83 8.31 -2.50 -11.45
C SER A 83 8.13 -2.14 -12.92
N VAL A 84 6.89 -2.11 -13.37
CA VAL A 84 6.48 -1.45 -14.62
C VAL A 84 5.41 -0.43 -14.27
N ILE A 85 5.78 0.84 -14.21
CA ILE A 85 4.97 1.93 -13.67
C ILE A 85 5.42 3.28 -14.24
N ASP A 86 4.50 4.24 -14.34
CA ASP A 86 4.83 5.63 -14.67
C ASP A 86 5.67 6.26 -13.55
N VAL A 87 6.91 6.65 -13.88
CA VAL A 87 7.87 7.33 -13.00
C VAL A 87 8.29 8.70 -13.53
N ASP A 88 7.77 9.13 -14.67
CA ASP A 88 8.19 10.40 -15.29
C ASP A 88 7.06 11.36 -15.68
N GLY A 89 5.81 10.91 -15.58
CA GLY A 89 4.59 11.67 -15.80
C GLY A 89 4.16 11.74 -17.25
N SER A 90 4.89 11.10 -18.16
CA SER A 90 4.51 11.00 -19.58
C SER A 90 3.54 9.84 -19.80
N PRO A 91 2.71 9.88 -20.86
CA PRO A 91 1.87 8.73 -21.21
C PRO A 91 2.70 7.47 -21.48
N GLY A 92 2.30 6.37 -20.85
CA GLY A 92 2.99 5.08 -20.89
C GLY A 92 3.73 4.79 -19.58
N ALA A 93 3.79 3.52 -19.19
CA ALA A 93 4.58 3.09 -18.03
C ALA A 93 6.04 2.85 -18.42
N GLU A 94 6.96 3.08 -17.48
CA GLU A 94 8.37 2.73 -17.65
C GLU A 94 8.67 1.34 -17.10
N VAL A 95 9.66 0.67 -17.68
CA VAL A 95 10.24 -0.53 -17.09
C VAL A 95 11.39 -0.10 -16.17
N VAL A 96 11.23 -0.36 -14.87
CA VAL A 96 12.23 -0.04 -13.85
C VAL A 96 12.93 -1.32 -13.41
N LEU A 97 14.26 -1.33 -13.53
CA LEU A 97 15.11 -2.45 -13.15
C LEU A 97 15.98 -2.07 -11.95
N ASN A 98 16.15 -3.02 -11.04
CA ASN A 98 17.25 -3.01 -10.10
C ASN A 98 18.44 -3.69 -10.78
N GLN A 99 19.52 -2.93 -11.07
CA GLN A 99 20.66 -3.43 -11.82
C GLN A 99 21.98 -3.11 -11.10
N GLY A 100 22.45 -4.05 -10.28
CA GLY A 100 23.74 -3.95 -9.60
C GLY A 100 23.84 -2.70 -8.71
N ASN A 101 24.61 -1.71 -9.14
CA ASN A 101 24.82 -0.46 -8.41
C ASN A 101 23.92 0.70 -8.86
N GLN A 102 22.98 0.44 -9.77
CA GLN A 102 22.14 1.46 -10.39
C GLN A 102 20.69 1.02 -10.55
N ILE A 103 19.80 2.02 -10.66
CA ILE A 103 18.47 1.84 -11.22
C ILE A 103 18.54 2.11 -12.72
N THR A 104 17.94 1.23 -13.51
CA THR A 104 17.80 1.40 -14.96
C THR A 104 16.32 1.62 -15.28
N ILE A 105 16.03 2.66 -16.06
CA ILE A 105 14.67 3.03 -16.44
C ILE A 105 14.59 3.03 -17.97
N ILE A 106 13.70 2.21 -18.51
CA ILE A 106 13.43 2.15 -19.95
C ILE A 106 12.11 2.87 -20.23
N LYS A 107 12.19 3.88 -21.09
CA LYS A 107 11.06 4.68 -21.56
C LYS A 107 10.70 4.25 -22.97
N HIS A 108 9.70 3.38 -23.11
CA HIS A 108 9.39 2.80 -24.42
C HIS A 108 8.81 3.83 -25.39
N TYR A 109 7.95 4.74 -24.90
CA TYR A 109 7.38 5.83 -25.69
C TYR A 109 8.44 6.71 -26.39
N SER A 110 9.60 6.93 -25.74
CA SER A 110 10.69 7.77 -26.28
C SER A 110 11.89 6.99 -26.80
N ARG A 111 11.89 5.65 -26.67
CA ARG A 111 13.01 4.76 -27.06
C ARG A 111 14.32 5.11 -26.35
N THR A 112 14.23 5.45 -25.06
CA THR A 112 15.40 5.85 -24.26
C THR A 112 15.59 4.94 -23.04
N THR A 113 16.83 4.86 -22.59
CA THR A 113 17.22 4.20 -21.33
C THR A 113 17.99 5.20 -20.48
N SER A 114 17.60 5.34 -19.22
CA SER A 114 18.28 6.18 -18.22
C SER A 114 18.85 5.32 -17.10
N TYR A 115 19.94 5.80 -16.50
CA TYR A 115 20.68 5.09 -15.46
C TYR A 115 20.93 6.01 -14.27
N PHE A 116 20.62 5.53 -13.07
CA PHE A 116 20.81 6.26 -11.82
C PHE A 116 21.74 5.48 -10.92
N ASN A 117 22.98 5.95 -10.75
CA ASN A 117 23.93 5.32 -9.84
C ASN A 117 23.50 5.53 -8.39
N ILE A 118 23.19 4.45 -7.70
CA ILE A 118 22.73 4.47 -6.30
C ILE A 118 23.90 4.12 -5.36
N GLY A 119 24.69 3.12 -5.69
CA GLY A 119 25.78 2.63 -4.85
C GLY A 119 25.78 1.11 -4.73
N ALA A 120 26.70 0.56 -3.93
CA ALA A 120 26.91 -0.90 -3.88
C ALA A 120 25.86 -1.68 -3.07
N THR A 121 25.21 -1.03 -2.10
CA THR A 121 24.23 -1.68 -1.21
C THR A 121 23.05 -0.75 -1.05
N TRP A 122 21.88 -1.20 -1.50
CA TRP A 122 20.67 -0.39 -1.54
C TRP A 122 19.44 -1.27 -1.79
N GLU A 123 18.27 -0.69 -1.56
CA GLU A 123 16.97 -1.33 -1.77
C GLU A 123 15.95 -0.30 -2.26
N ILE A 124 15.09 -0.68 -3.21
CA ILE A 124 13.93 0.14 -3.60
C ILE A 124 12.85 -0.08 -2.54
N GLY A 125 12.50 0.99 -1.84
CA GLY A 125 11.49 0.95 -0.78
C GLY A 125 10.08 1.25 -1.27
N ALA A 126 9.92 2.22 -2.17
CA ALA A 126 8.61 2.59 -2.70
C ALA A 126 8.69 3.29 -4.06
N PHE A 127 7.59 3.21 -4.80
CA PHE A 127 7.28 4.09 -5.92
C PHE A 127 6.12 4.99 -5.47
N ALA A 128 6.33 6.30 -5.42
CA ALA A 128 5.32 7.23 -4.97
C ALA A 128 5.56 8.62 -5.55
N ASP A 129 4.48 9.27 -5.99
CA ASP A 129 4.43 10.71 -6.23
C ASP A 129 4.65 11.44 -4.90
N VAL A 130 5.85 11.95 -4.65
CA VAL A 130 6.21 12.66 -3.41
C VAL A 130 6.12 14.18 -3.55
N ASP A 131 6.05 14.70 -4.79
CA ASP A 131 6.04 16.14 -5.06
C ASP A 131 4.72 16.69 -5.60
N GLY A 132 3.72 15.83 -5.78
CA GLY A 132 2.38 16.15 -6.25
C GLY A 132 2.31 16.37 -7.76
N ILE A 133 3.35 15.98 -8.51
CA ILE A 133 3.42 16.14 -9.96
C ILE A 133 3.50 14.75 -10.58
N ALA A 134 2.70 14.52 -11.63
CA ALA A 134 2.62 13.23 -12.32
C ALA A 134 3.99 12.56 -12.60
N GLY A 135 3.99 11.24 -12.45
CA GLY A 135 5.18 10.38 -12.43
C GLY A 135 5.62 10.07 -11.00
N ASN A 136 5.66 8.79 -10.63
CA ASN A 136 6.11 8.41 -9.30
C ASN A 136 7.63 8.58 -9.14
N GLU A 137 8.08 9.19 -8.06
CA GLU A 137 9.47 9.09 -7.63
C GLU A 137 9.78 7.70 -7.08
N ILE A 138 11.07 7.35 -7.12
CA ILE A 138 11.57 6.09 -6.56
C ILE A 138 12.30 6.39 -5.25
N ALA A 139 11.73 5.93 -4.14
CA ALA A 139 12.33 6.00 -2.82
C ALA A 139 13.27 4.81 -2.62
N VAL A 140 14.55 5.10 -2.37
CA VAL A 140 15.63 4.12 -2.28
C VAL A 140 16.35 4.28 -0.96
N THR A 141 16.53 3.18 -0.23
CA THR A 141 17.33 3.18 1.01
C THR A 141 18.72 2.63 0.75
N THR A 142 19.73 3.35 1.24
CA THR A 142 21.11 2.88 1.40
C THR A 142 21.38 2.74 2.91
N PRO A 143 22.53 2.19 3.35
CA PRO A 143 22.80 1.98 4.77
C PRO A 143 22.64 3.22 5.67
N THR A 144 22.75 4.44 5.11
CA THR A 144 22.66 5.69 5.88
C THR A 144 21.77 6.78 5.29
N GLN A 145 21.26 6.59 4.07
CA GLN A 145 20.51 7.60 3.35
C GLN A 145 19.20 7.04 2.78
N LEU A 146 18.17 7.86 2.83
CA LEU A 146 17.06 7.81 1.89
C LEU A 146 17.47 8.64 0.66
N ARG A 147 17.33 8.07 -0.52
CA ARG A 147 17.52 8.74 -1.80
C ARG A 147 16.21 8.76 -2.55
N ILE A 148 15.82 9.91 -3.08
CA ILE A 148 14.64 10.05 -3.94
C ILE A 148 15.12 10.26 -5.37
N VAL A 149 14.78 9.33 -6.24
CA VAL A 149 15.11 9.40 -7.67
C VAL A 149 13.92 10.01 -8.41
N TYR A 150 14.16 11.13 -9.07
CA TYR A 150 13.20 11.83 -9.92
C TYR A 150 13.51 11.48 -11.38
N ALA A 151 12.86 10.45 -11.92
CA ALA A 151 13.12 9.97 -13.28
C ALA A 151 12.72 10.97 -14.37
N ARG A 152 11.74 11.83 -14.05
CA ARG A 152 11.33 12.97 -14.88
C ARG A 152 12.47 13.96 -15.14
N THR A 153 13.21 14.34 -14.10
CA THR A 153 14.24 15.39 -14.18
C THR A 153 15.66 14.83 -14.27
N GLY A 154 15.86 13.53 -14.06
CA GLY A 154 17.18 12.92 -14.05
C GLY A 154 17.99 13.22 -12.79
N THR A 155 17.34 13.61 -11.69
CA THR A 155 18.01 14.03 -10.45
C THR A 155 17.78 13.06 -9.29
N ILE A 156 18.72 13.06 -8.33
CA ILE A 156 18.60 12.34 -7.06
C ILE A 156 18.73 13.35 -5.91
N THR A 157 17.85 13.25 -4.91
CA THR A 157 18.03 13.97 -3.63
C THR A 157 18.36 13.01 -2.51
N ASP A 158 19.35 13.35 -1.69
CA ASP A 158 19.82 12.52 -0.60
C ASP A 158 19.38 13.09 0.76
N HIS A 159 18.93 12.22 1.64
CA HIS A 159 18.47 12.54 2.99
C HIS A 159 19.13 11.58 3.99
N TYR A 160 19.90 12.11 4.93
CA TYR A 160 20.53 11.28 5.97
C TYR A 160 19.48 10.79 6.96
N VAL A 161 19.36 9.47 7.12
CA VAL A 161 18.34 8.81 7.94
C VAL A 161 18.93 7.96 9.06
N GLY A 162 20.25 8.07 9.31
CA GLY A 162 20.95 7.22 10.26
C GLY A 162 21.10 5.78 9.78
N THR A 163 21.59 4.90 10.65
CA THR A 163 21.86 3.50 10.31
C THR A 163 20.60 2.64 10.36
N ALA A 164 20.53 1.65 9.46
CA ALA A 164 19.47 0.63 9.43
C ALA A 164 18.05 1.21 9.25
N SER A 165 17.87 1.99 8.19
CA SER A 165 16.56 2.47 7.74
C SER A 165 15.98 1.54 6.67
N ARG A 166 14.66 1.37 6.69
CA ARG A 166 13.89 0.79 5.60
C ARG A 166 12.61 1.58 5.41
N VAL A 167 12.12 1.68 4.18
CA VAL A 167 10.82 2.31 3.90
C VAL A 167 9.70 1.40 4.38
N ALA A 168 8.71 1.97 5.06
CA ALA A 168 7.47 1.29 5.39
C ALA A 168 6.49 1.44 4.22
N THR A 169 6.66 0.62 3.18
CA THR A 169 5.93 0.76 1.90
C THR A 169 4.41 0.77 2.07
N GLY A 170 3.88 -0.05 2.99
CA GLY A 170 2.44 -0.12 3.27
C GLY A 170 1.85 1.12 3.96
N ALA A 171 2.69 2.09 4.31
CA ALA A 171 2.33 3.30 5.02
C ALA A 171 2.55 4.59 4.21
N VAL A 172 3.02 4.46 2.96
CA VAL A 172 3.23 5.61 2.07
C VAL A 172 1.88 6.23 1.71
N SER A 173 1.66 7.47 2.13
CA SER A 173 0.37 8.17 2.05
C SER A 173 0.58 9.67 2.18
N ASP A 174 -0.41 10.47 1.79
CA ASP A 174 -0.47 11.90 2.13
C ASP A 174 -0.78 12.03 3.64
N MET A 175 0.15 12.60 4.41
CA MET A 175 0.13 12.76 5.86
C MET A 175 0.08 14.22 6.32
N ASP A 176 0.15 15.17 5.38
CA ASP A 176 0.18 16.60 5.72
C ASP A 176 -0.88 17.45 4.99
N SER A 177 -1.73 16.82 4.18
CA SER A 177 -2.76 17.41 3.30
C SER A 177 -2.22 18.18 2.09
N ASN A 178 -0.91 18.16 1.84
CA ASN A 178 -0.35 18.74 0.63
C ASN A 178 -0.27 17.67 -0.46
N ALA A 179 -0.26 18.12 -1.72
CA ALA A 179 -0.05 17.20 -2.83
C ALA A 179 1.34 16.54 -2.71
N GLY A 180 1.37 15.22 -2.94
CA GLY A 180 2.53 14.38 -2.71
C GLY A 180 2.30 13.43 -1.53
N LYS A 181 2.92 12.25 -1.58
CA LYS A 181 2.88 11.26 -0.50
C LYS A 181 4.16 11.32 0.32
N GLU A 182 4.00 11.12 1.61
CA GLU A 182 5.09 10.95 2.54
C GLU A 182 5.63 9.53 2.57
N ILE A 183 6.94 9.42 2.76
CA ILE A 183 7.68 8.17 2.89
C ILE A 183 8.07 7.97 4.35
N PRO A 184 7.36 7.13 5.11
CA PRO A 184 7.78 6.72 6.44
C PRO A 184 8.92 5.70 6.38
N LEU A 185 9.88 5.82 7.30
CA LEU A 185 11.03 4.96 7.45
C LEU A 185 11.20 4.50 8.88
N GLU A 186 11.57 3.23 9.01
CA GLU A 186 11.86 2.61 10.29
C GLU A 186 13.36 2.68 10.55
N ALA A 187 13.81 3.69 11.31
CA ALA A 187 15.22 4.04 11.50
C ALA A 187 15.65 3.88 12.97
N GLY A 188 16.00 2.64 13.36
CA GLY A 188 16.43 2.32 14.71
C GLY A 188 15.35 2.64 15.76
N SER A 189 15.60 3.61 16.63
CA SER A 189 14.65 4.07 17.66
C SER A 189 13.70 5.18 17.21
N ASN A 190 13.85 5.64 15.96
CA ASN A 190 13.08 6.75 15.41
C ASN A 190 12.26 6.32 14.20
N LEU A 191 11.03 6.78 14.13
CA LEU A 191 10.27 6.89 12.89
C LEU A 191 10.75 8.16 12.19
N MET A 192 11.24 8.01 10.97
CA MET A 192 11.51 9.16 10.11
C MET A 192 10.42 9.24 9.06
N ILE A 193 9.98 10.45 8.73
CA ILE A 193 8.99 10.67 7.68
C ILE A 193 9.56 11.73 6.75
N TYR A 194 9.70 11.38 5.48
CA TYR A 194 10.09 12.31 4.43
C TYR A 194 8.85 12.75 3.66
N GLY A 195 8.62 14.06 3.58
CA GLY A 195 7.70 14.67 2.63
C GLY A 195 8.40 15.80 1.88
N ARG A 196 8.00 16.08 0.64
CA ARG A 196 8.64 17.14 -0.17
C ARG A 196 8.45 18.52 0.47
N SER A 197 7.25 18.79 0.99
CA SER A 197 6.83 19.98 1.73
C SER A 197 7.45 20.04 3.13
N ALA A 198 7.36 18.95 3.89
CA ALA A 198 7.72 18.88 5.30
C ALA A 198 9.23 18.68 5.55
N GLY A 199 9.98 18.25 4.52
CA GLY A 199 11.34 17.76 4.65
C GLY A 199 11.38 16.42 5.41
N LEU A 200 12.55 16.12 5.97
CA LEU A 200 12.74 14.93 6.81
C LEU A 200 12.41 15.25 8.27
N ARG A 201 11.43 14.57 8.84
CA ARG A 201 11.04 14.68 10.25
C ARG A 201 11.38 13.40 11.00
N SER A 202 11.67 13.53 12.30
CA SER A 202 12.07 12.42 13.17
C SER A 202 11.20 12.39 14.42
N PHE A 203 10.70 11.21 14.75
CA PHE A 203 9.81 10.93 15.86
C PHE A 203 10.40 9.80 16.70
N TYR A 204 10.69 10.06 17.97
CA TYR A 204 11.23 9.04 18.86
C TYR A 204 10.15 8.04 19.27
N ILE A 205 10.25 6.81 18.75
CA ILE A 205 9.32 5.71 19.06
C ILE A 205 9.80 4.91 20.27
N GLY A 206 11.12 4.78 20.43
CA GLY A 206 11.73 4.01 21.52
C GLY A 206 11.82 2.51 21.22
N GLY A 207 12.96 1.92 21.63
CA GLY A 207 13.33 0.54 21.27
C GLY A 207 13.67 0.38 19.79
N THR A 208 14.13 -0.80 19.38
CA THR A 208 14.53 -1.10 17.98
C THR A 208 13.65 -2.15 17.31
N ASN A 209 12.72 -2.75 18.05
CA ASN A 209 11.89 -3.87 17.62
C ASN A 209 10.44 -3.43 17.42
N TRP A 210 10.26 -2.38 16.63
CA TRP A 210 8.95 -1.91 16.20
C TRP A 210 8.89 -1.90 14.68
N LYS A 211 7.66 -1.96 14.16
CA LYS A 211 7.37 -1.99 12.74
C LYS A 211 6.21 -1.05 12.44
N VAL A 212 6.27 -0.35 11.32
CA VAL A 212 5.17 0.48 10.84
C VAL A 212 4.27 -0.40 10.01
N CYS A 213 2.97 -0.40 10.31
CA CYS A 213 1.96 -0.97 9.42
C CYS A 213 2.06 -2.47 9.10
N THR A 214 2.74 -3.27 9.92
CA THR A 214 2.86 -4.73 9.67
C THR A 214 1.75 -5.55 10.31
N GLU A 215 1.24 -5.12 11.47
CA GLU A 215 0.28 -5.92 12.26
C GLU A 215 -1.17 -5.47 12.07
N ILE A 216 -1.38 -4.21 11.69
CA ILE A 216 -2.70 -3.57 11.62
C ILE A 216 -2.83 -2.92 10.25
N ALA A 217 -3.82 -3.32 9.44
CA ALA A 217 -4.09 -2.67 8.17
C ALA A 217 -4.74 -1.29 8.39
N ASN A 218 -4.67 -0.42 7.39
CA ASN A 218 -5.16 0.98 7.46
C ASN A 218 -4.53 1.82 8.59
N CYS A 219 -3.39 1.37 9.11
CA CYS A 219 -2.51 2.06 10.04
C CYS A 219 -2.01 3.43 9.54
N ALA A 220 -2.03 3.69 8.24
CA ALA A 220 -1.82 5.00 7.65
C ALA A 220 -3.18 5.53 7.17
N SER A 221 -3.86 6.29 8.01
CA SER A 221 -5.18 6.84 7.70
C SER A 221 -5.49 8.08 8.53
N ASP A 222 -6.46 8.88 8.09
CA ASP A 222 -6.98 10.00 8.89
C ASP A 222 -7.62 9.44 10.17
N MET A 223 -7.04 9.73 11.33
CA MET A 223 -7.51 9.29 12.65
C MET A 223 -7.96 10.45 13.53
N ASN A 224 -7.62 11.67 13.14
CA ASN A 224 -7.93 12.87 13.90
C ASN A 224 -9.11 13.69 13.32
N GLY A 225 -9.62 13.31 12.14
CA GLY A 225 -10.72 13.95 11.43
C GLY A 225 -10.31 15.18 10.61
N VAL A 226 -9.01 15.43 10.48
CA VAL A 226 -8.40 16.45 9.65
C VAL A 226 -7.72 15.74 8.49
N ALA A 227 -7.78 16.32 7.30
CA ALA A 227 -7.11 15.76 6.14
C ALA A 227 -5.61 15.49 6.42
N GLY A 228 -5.06 14.50 5.72
CA GLY A 228 -3.73 13.94 6.00
C GLY A 228 -3.82 12.72 6.91
N ALA A 229 -3.15 11.65 6.54
CA ALA A 229 -3.07 10.42 7.32
C ALA A 229 -2.17 10.58 8.56
N GLU A 230 -2.62 10.01 9.67
CA GLU A 230 -1.77 9.64 10.80
C GLU A 230 -1.16 8.25 10.61
N LEU A 231 -0.10 7.98 11.37
CA LEU A 231 0.49 6.65 11.49
C LEU A 231 0.24 6.03 12.85
N LEU A 232 -0.38 4.85 12.85
CA LEU A 232 -0.51 3.96 13.99
C LEU A 232 0.74 3.07 14.09
N ILE A 233 1.44 3.18 15.22
CA ILE A 233 2.55 2.31 15.60
C ILE A 233 2.11 1.46 16.78
N ALA A 234 2.10 0.14 16.58
CA ALA A 234 1.75 -0.79 17.63
C ALA A 234 3.01 -1.26 18.39
N LEU A 235 2.98 -1.15 19.71
CA LEU A 235 4.05 -1.55 20.61
C LEU A 235 3.52 -2.58 21.62
N PRO A 236 4.39 -3.31 22.34
CA PRO A 236 3.94 -4.39 23.23
C PRO A 236 2.95 -3.98 24.34
N SER A 237 2.95 -2.72 24.75
CA SER A 237 2.09 -2.24 25.85
C SER A 237 1.24 -1.00 25.55
N GLU A 238 1.45 -0.39 24.39
CA GLU A 238 0.77 0.82 23.96
C GLU A 238 0.66 0.86 22.45
N VAL A 239 -0.26 1.69 21.95
CA VAL A 239 -0.18 2.17 20.58
C VAL A 239 0.17 3.64 20.57
N ARG A 240 0.88 4.07 19.54
CA ARG A 240 1.22 5.46 19.30
C ARG A 240 0.62 5.92 17.99
N ILE A 241 0.03 7.11 18.01
CA ILE A 241 -0.47 7.80 16.84
C ILE A 241 0.47 8.96 16.55
N VAL A 242 1.12 8.92 15.39
CA VAL A 242 2.03 9.96 14.93
C VAL A 242 1.33 10.80 13.87
N SER A 243 1.27 12.11 14.08
CA SER A 243 0.76 13.05 13.08
C SER A 243 1.92 13.88 12.55
N LEU A 244 2.16 13.81 11.24
CA LEU A 244 3.19 14.63 10.60
C LEU A 244 2.77 16.11 10.61
N GLN A 245 1.51 16.37 10.29
CA GLN A 245 0.95 17.72 10.19
C GLN A 245 1.14 18.52 11.48
N SER A 246 0.81 17.93 12.64
CA SER A 246 0.98 18.59 13.95
C SER A 246 2.37 18.38 14.55
N GLY A 247 3.13 17.38 14.10
CA GLY A 247 4.41 16.98 14.68
C GLY A 247 4.29 16.30 16.05
N THR A 248 3.11 15.78 16.40
CA THR A 248 2.86 15.17 17.73
C THR A 248 2.85 13.65 17.70
N ILE A 249 3.13 13.05 18.86
CA ILE A 249 2.92 11.62 19.13
C ILE A 249 1.95 11.50 20.31
N ASN A 250 0.83 10.83 20.10
CA ASN A 250 -0.12 10.48 21.17
C ASN A 250 0.02 9.01 21.51
N SER A 251 0.23 8.69 22.79
CA SER A 251 0.37 7.32 23.29
C SER A 251 -0.88 6.86 24.03
N TYR A 252 -1.32 5.64 23.76
CA TYR A 252 -2.46 5.00 24.40
C TYR A 252 -2.04 3.65 24.96
N TRP A 253 -2.09 3.51 26.28
CA TRP A 253 -1.78 2.24 26.94
C TRP A 253 -2.85 1.20 26.65
N ILE A 254 -2.45 0.03 26.14
CA ILE A 254 -3.37 -1.06 25.74
C ILE A 254 -3.20 -2.33 26.58
N GLY A 255 -2.27 -2.34 27.54
CA GLY A 255 -1.94 -3.52 28.34
C GLY A 255 -0.90 -4.42 27.67
N SER A 256 -0.48 -5.49 28.34
CA SER A 256 0.70 -6.29 27.93
C SER A 256 0.51 -7.17 26.71
N GLN A 257 -0.72 -7.36 26.26
CA GLN A 257 -1.10 -8.16 25.10
C GLN A 257 -2.36 -7.57 24.49
N TYR A 258 -2.47 -7.65 23.18
CA TYR A 258 -3.67 -7.23 22.47
C TYR A 258 -3.91 -8.10 21.23
N ALA A 259 -5.14 -8.06 20.72
CA ALA A 259 -5.49 -8.57 19.40
C ALA A 259 -6.38 -7.55 18.70
N THR A 260 -6.26 -7.42 17.39
CA THR A 260 -7.17 -6.62 16.55
C THR A 260 -7.49 -7.41 15.29
N LEU A 261 -8.65 -7.16 14.68
CA LEU A 261 -8.92 -7.67 13.34
C LEU A 261 -8.06 -6.91 12.32
N ARG A 262 -7.86 -7.52 11.15
CA ARG A 262 -6.96 -6.99 10.12
C ARG A 262 -7.32 -5.56 9.73
N ASP A 263 -8.61 -5.24 9.63
CA ASP A 263 -9.17 -3.93 9.33
C ASP A 263 -9.51 -3.14 10.61
N GLY A 264 -8.65 -3.20 11.63
CA GLY A 264 -8.86 -2.62 12.95
C GLY A 264 -8.95 -1.10 13.03
N VAL A 265 -8.55 -0.38 11.97
CA VAL A 265 -8.59 1.09 11.90
C VAL A 265 -9.69 1.53 10.93
N ARG A 266 -10.80 2.04 11.47
CA ARG A 266 -12.03 2.38 10.74
C ARG A 266 -12.84 3.44 11.49
N ASP A 267 -13.77 4.06 10.79
CA ASP A 267 -14.80 4.90 11.39
C ASP A 267 -15.82 4.03 12.14
N PHE A 268 -15.82 4.13 13.48
CA PHE A 268 -16.72 3.37 14.35
C PHE A 268 -17.85 4.23 14.93
N ASP A 269 -17.78 5.55 14.79
CA ASP A 269 -18.75 6.46 15.40
C ASP A 269 -19.52 7.36 14.43
N GLY A 270 -19.19 7.30 13.15
CA GLY A 270 -19.84 8.02 12.07
C GLY A 270 -19.34 9.45 11.89
N VAL A 271 -18.25 9.81 12.55
CA VAL A 271 -17.65 11.14 12.49
C VAL A 271 -16.24 11.01 11.91
N ALA A 272 -15.84 11.96 11.07
CA ALA A 272 -14.52 11.93 10.39
C ALA A 272 -13.35 11.73 11.37
N GLY A 273 -12.44 10.83 11.02
CA GLY A 273 -11.32 10.38 11.86
C GLY A 273 -11.55 8.96 12.36
N ASN A 274 -10.71 8.03 11.90
CA ASN A 274 -10.81 6.62 12.24
C ASN A 274 -10.41 6.33 13.70
N GLU A 275 -11.13 5.39 14.30
CA GLU A 275 -10.81 4.77 15.58
C GLU A 275 -10.07 3.44 15.41
N ILE A 276 -9.58 2.89 16.53
CA ILE A 276 -8.93 1.58 16.57
C ILE A 276 -9.56 0.68 17.61
N ALA A 277 -10.07 -0.49 17.20
CA ALA A 277 -10.67 -1.48 18.09
C ALA A 277 -9.65 -2.58 18.43
N MET A 278 -9.51 -2.88 19.73
CA MET A 278 -8.55 -3.86 20.23
C MET A 278 -9.12 -4.70 21.38
N ALA A 279 -8.89 -6.00 21.34
CA ALA A 279 -9.10 -6.89 22.47
C ALA A 279 -7.87 -6.89 23.38
N GLN A 280 -8.02 -6.44 24.62
CA GLN A 280 -6.96 -6.40 25.61
C GLN A 280 -6.77 -7.79 26.27
N GLY A 281 -5.55 -8.31 26.22
CA GLY A 281 -5.15 -9.53 26.91
C GLY A 281 -5.02 -9.33 28.43
N GLY A 282 -5.20 -10.40 29.19
CA GLY A 282 -5.15 -10.40 30.65
C GLY A 282 -6.47 -9.97 31.31
N THR A 283 -6.89 -8.71 31.14
CA THR A 283 -8.15 -8.18 31.70
C THR A 283 -9.39 -8.54 30.88
N GLY A 284 -9.21 -8.85 29.58
CA GLY A 284 -10.30 -9.19 28.67
C GLY A 284 -11.22 -8.02 28.35
N ASN A 285 -10.71 -6.79 28.29
CA ASN A 285 -11.50 -5.61 27.92
C ASN A 285 -11.52 -5.39 26.40
N LEU A 286 -12.60 -4.81 25.87
CA LEU A 286 -12.57 -4.20 24.55
C LEU A 286 -12.13 -2.75 24.70
N LEU A 287 -11.08 -2.39 23.99
CA LEU A 287 -10.50 -1.06 23.92
C LEU A 287 -10.86 -0.42 22.58
N ILE A 288 -11.29 0.84 22.61
CA ILE A 288 -11.53 1.65 21.43
C ILE A 288 -10.69 2.92 21.57
N VAL A 289 -9.60 2.99 20.83
CA VAL A 289 -8.74 4.17 20.78
C VAL A 289 -9.44 5.22 19.92
N ARG A 290 -9.56 6.44 20.45
CA ARG A 290 -10.22 7.57 19.77
C ARG A 290 -9.24 8.72 19.58
N PRO A 291 -8.40 8.71 18.53
CA PRO A 291 -7.32 9.67 18.39
C PRO A 291 -7.83 11.11 18.27
N ARG A 292 -8.86 11.37 17.46
CA ARG A 292 -9.55 12.67 17.37
C ARG A 292 -9.92 13.25 18.73
N ALA A 293 -10.46 12.42 19.61
CA ALA A 293 -10.94 12.86 20.93
C ALA A 293 -9.86 12.77 22.03
N GLY A 294 -8.69 12.19 21.74
CA GLY A 294 -7.58 12.11 22.68
C GLY A 294 -7.79 11.14 23.85
N TYR A 295 -8.73 10.19 23.78
CA TYR A 295 -9.00 9.25 24.87
C TYR A 295 -9.12 7.79 24.43
N LEU A 296 -9.02 6.89 25.40
CA LEU A 296 -9.23 5.46 25.26
C LEU A 296 -10.56 5.07 25.90
N GLN A 297 -11.50 4.54 25.12
CA GLN A 297 -12.74 3.99 25.64
C GLN A 297 -12.52 2.51 26.02
N THR A 298 -12.95 2.15 27.22
CA THR A 298 -12.84 0.78 27.73
C THR A 298 -14.22 0.21 27.99
N ILE A 299 -14.52 -0.94 27.39
CA ILE A 299 -15.70 -1.74 27.68
C ILE A 299 -15.25 -2.97 28.48
N ASN A 300 -15.79 -3.11 29.70
CA ASN A 300 -15.47 -4.24 30.58
C ASN A 300 -15.98 -5.55 29.96
N GLY A 301 -15.08 -6.30 29.32
CA GLY A 301 -15.49 -7.51 28.60
C GLY A 301 -15.91 -8.64 29.53
N ALA A 302 -15.23 -8.84 30.67
CA ALA A 302 -15.63 -9.86 31.64
C ALA A 302 -17.06 -9.64 32.17
N GLY A 303 -17.43 -8.39 32.44
CA GLY A 303 -18.77 -8.02 32.88
C GLY A 303 -19.84 -7.99 31.78
N THR A 304 -19.43 -7.90 30.51
CA THR A 304 -20.36 -7.68 29.38
C THR A 304 -20.49 -8.88 28.46
N PHE A 305 -19.36 -9.44 28.00
CA PHE A 305 -19.27 -10.55 27.07
C PHE A 305 -18.95 -11.89 27.78
N GLY A 306 -18.59 -11.84 29.06
CA GLY A 306 -18.10 -12.99 29.83
C GLY A 306 -16.57 -13.04 29.88
N SER A 307 -16.03 -13.97 30.69
CA SER A 307 -14.59 -14.06 30.96
C SER A 307 -13.73 -14.51 29.78
N SER A 308 -14.34 -14.97 28.69
CA SER A 308 -13.66 -15.31 27.44
C SER A 308 -14.53 -14.92 26.24
N TRP A 309 -13.94 -14.21 25.29
CA TRP A 309 -14.59 -13.74 24.07
C TRP A 309 -13.58 -13.51 22.94
N THR A 310 -14.07 -13.31 21.73
CA THR A 310 -13.26 -13.03 20.52
C THR A 310 -13.90 -11.91 19.67
N LEU A 311 -13.06 -11.08 19.03
CA LEU A 311 -13.52 -10.17 17.97
C LEU A 311 -13.98 -10.98 16.76
N VAL A 312 -15.09 -10.56 16.15
CA VAL A 312 -15.71 -11.28 15.02
C VAL A 312 -15.55 -10.49 13.72
N ASP A 313 -16.14 -9.30 13.66
CA ASP A 313 -16.11 -8.41 12.51
C ASP A 313 -16.45 -6.96 12.92
N TYR A 314 -16.27 -6.05 11.97
CA TYR A 314 -16.74 -4.66 12.02
C TYR A 314 -17.73 -4.45 10.88
N VAL A 315 -18.93 -3.98 11.19
CA VAL A 315 -19.99 -3.85 10.18
C VAL A 315 -21.05 -2.86 10.63
N ASN A 316 -21.45 -1.96 9.73
CA ASN A 316 -22.64 -1.15 9.87
C ASN A 316 -23.92 -1.99 9.63
N LEU A 317 -24.67 -2.25 10.69
CA LEU A 317 -25.88 -3.08 10.68
C LEU A 317 -27.17 -2.30 10.91
N ASP A 318 -27.10 -1.04 11.34
CA ASP A 318 -28.28 -0.21 11.56
C ASP A 318 -28.46 0.95 10.58
N GLY A 319 -27.53 1.09 9.64
CA GLY A 319 -27.58 2.08 8.56
C GLY A 319 -27.23 3.50 8.99
N VAL A 320 -26.87 3.71 10.26
CA VAL A 320 -26.29 4.98 10.73
C VAL A 320 -24.79 4.95 10.48
N ALA A 321 -24.17 6.10 10.19
CA ALA A 321 -22.73 6.16 9.98
C ALA A 321 -21.94 5.62 11.19
N GLY A 322 -20.79 5.00 10.90
CA GLY A 322 -19.95 4.28 11.87
C GLY A 322 -20.23 2.77 11.89
N ASP A 323 -19.17 1.96 11.81
CA ASP A 323 -19.29 0.51 11.91
C ASP A 323 -19.49 0.06 13.37
N GLU A 324 -20.39 -0.90 13.60
CA GLU A 324 -20.47 -1.57 14.90
C GLU A 324 -19.39 -2.65 15.05
N ILE A 325 -18.98 -2.91 16.28
CA ILE A 325 -18.01 -3.97 16.60
C ILE A 325 -18.76 -5.19 17.11
N ARG A 326 -18.53 -6.35 16.48
CA ARG A 326 -19.15 -7.60 16.93
C ARG A 326 -18.15 -8.48 17.64
N VAL A 327 -18.65 -9.07 18.73
CA VAL A 327 -17.86 -9.83 19.68
C VAL A 327 -18.59 -11.12 19.99
N ARG A 328 -17.92 -12.26 19.97
CA ARG A 328 -18.50 -13.55 20.37
C ARG A 328 -18.03 -13.92 21.76
N SER A 329 -18.96 -14.13 22.67
CA SER A 329 -18.67 -14.78 23.95
C SER A 329 -18.35 -16.26 23.73
N ASN A 330 -17.21 -16.71 24.22
CA ASN A 330 -16.85 -18.12 24.20
C ASN A 330 -17.52 -18.90 25.34
N THR A 331 -18.02 -18.20 26.36
CA THR A 331 -18.69 -18.81 27.51
C THR A 331 -20.10 -19.28 27.18
N ASN A 332 -20.87 -18.49 26.44
CA ASN A 332 -22.27 -18.80 26.11
C ASN A 332 -22.56 -18.83 24.60
N ASN A 333 -21.53 -18.71 23.76
CA ASN A 333 -21.62 -18.72 22.31
C ASN A 333 -22.55 -17.64 21.71
N ARG A 334 -22.80 -16.55 22.44
CA ARG A 334 -23.64 -15.43 22.00
C ARG A 334 -22.80 -14.34 21.33
N ILE A 335 -23.36 -13.70 20.32
CA ILE A 335 -22.77 -12.51 19.69
C ILE A 335 -23.32 -11.27 20.37
N TYR A 336 -22.44 -10.32 20.66
CA TYR A 336 -22.77 -9.00 21.14
C TYR A 336 -22.35 -7.98 20.10
N ARG A 337 -23.21 -7.00 19.91
CA ARG A 337 -22.94 -5.80 19.13
C ARG A 337 -22.63 -4.66 20.06
N VAL A 338 -21.49 -4.03 19.83
CA VAL A 338 -21.04 -2.82 20.52
C VAL A 338 -21.29 -1.65 19.58
N TYR A 339 -21.88 -0.58 20.10
CA TYR A 339 -22.12 0.66 19.39
C TYR A 339 -21.13 1.72 19.90
N PRO A 340 -19.99 1.94 19.22
CA PRO A 340 -18.95 2.80 19.76
C PRO A 340 -19.44 4.23 20.01
N ARG A 341 -20.27 4.77 19.10
CA ARG A 341 -20.91 6.09 19.20
C ARG A 341 -21.64 6.37 20.52
N SER A 342 -22.34 5.38 21.08
CA SER A 342 -23.12 5.51 22.31
C SER A 342 -22.47 4.82 23.51
N GLY A 343 -21.49 3.95 23.26
CA GLY A 343 -20.92 3.04 24.26
C GLY A 343 -21.87 1.93 24.71
N THR A 344 -23.04 1.78 24.07
CA THR A 344 -24.02 0.75 24.43
C THR A 344 -23.64 -0.60 23.85
N VAL A 345 -24.10 -1.66 24.49
CA VAL A 345 -23.92 -3.04 24.03
C VAL A 345 -25.27 -3.73 24.01
N SER A 346 -25.58 -4.40 22.90
CA SER A 346 -26.76 -5.25 22.78
C SER A 346 -26.34 -6.65 22.40
N ALA A 347 -26.96 -7.64 23.00
CA ALA A 347 -26.77 -9.02 22.57
C ALA A 347 -27.65 -9.30 21.34
N GLU A 348 -27.07 -9.93 20.32
CA GLU A 348 -27.78 -10.40 19.13
C GLU A 348 -28.64 -11.64 19.45
#